data_AF-A0A7S2GW30-F1
#
_entry.id   AF-A0A7S2GW30-F1
#
_cell.length_a   1.000
_cell.length_b   1.000
_cell.length_c   1.000
_cell.angle_alpha   90.00
_cell.angle_beta   90.00
_cell.angle_gamma   90.00
#
_symmetry.space_group_name_H-M   'P 1'
#
loop_
_entity.id
_entity.type
_entity.pdbx_description
1 polymer ?
#
loop_
_entity_poly.entity_id
_entity_poly.type
_entity_poly.pdbx_seq_one_letter_code
_entity_poly.pdbx_strand_id
1 'polypeptide(L)'
;AAVAAAAAAAASVSILTQCSVDRLPRLRAMAASWTGPLVCALYAGSTDDDHNTVAGVANHNAVVVAAAAEISAFVGAHHPRCSLDLIVVAEEIKAEEAASEWAKYYPINRLRNVALSAAETALVFHLDVDFVPSPGLHDRIVSTAAVRAGNECKGAEGQVET
;
A
#
# COMPACT_ATOMS: atom_id res chain seq x y z
N ALA A 1 13.40 24.12 4.16
CA ALA A 1 12.10 23.45 3.93
C ALA A 1 12.26 22.17 3.11
N ALA A 2 12.70 22.24 1.84
CA ALA A 2 12.85 21.06 0.98
C ALA A 2 13.80 19.97 1.50
N VAL A 3 14.95 20.34 2.08
CA VAL A 3 15.92 19.39 2.66
C VAL A 3 15.37 18.65 3.89
N ALA A 4 14.55 19.32 4.71
CA ALA A 4 13.91 18.69 5.87
C ALA A 4 12.78 17.74 5.47
N ALA A 5 12.03 18.07 4.40
CA ALA A 5 11.01 17.18 3.83
C ALA A 5 11.65 15.95 3.16
N ALA A 6 12.78 16.11 2.46
CA ALA A 6 13.53 15.00 1.87
C ALA A 6 14.16 14.08 2.93
N ALA A 7 14.68 14.63 4.04
CA ALA A 7 15.19 13.84 5.17
C ALA A 7 14.05 13.10 5.91
N ALA A 8 12.87 13.73 6.04
CA ALA A 8 11.69 13.07 6.60
C ALA A 8 11.15 11.96 5.69
N ALA A 9 11.19 12.14 4.37
CA ALA A 9 10.85 11.11 3.39
C ALA A 9 11.86 9.94 3.41
N ALA A 10 13.16 10.24 3.56
CA ALA A 10 14.21 9.23 3.70
C ALA A 10 14.12 8.43 5.02
N ALA A 11 13.56 9.03 6.09
CA ALA A 11 13.32 8.38 7.38
C ALA A 11 11.91 7.80 7.54
N SER A 12 11.05 7.93 6.53
CA SER A 12 9.67 7.45 6.57
C SER A 12 9.58 6.00 6.10
N VAL A 13 8.54 5.30 6.55
CA VAL A 13 8.23 3.93 6.18
C VAL A 13 6.81 3.87 5.60
N SER A 14 6.64 3.20 4.47
CA SER A 14 5.32 2.91 3.89
C SER A 14 4.82 1.55 4.35
N ILE A 15 3.53 1.43 4.65
CA ILE A 15 2.88 0.11 4.63
C ILE A 15 2.51 -0.21 3.19
N LEU A 16 2.87 -1.41 2.74
CA LEU A 16 2.43 -1.99 1.48
C LEU A 16 1.46 -3.11 1.81
N THR A 17 0.27 -3.03 1.27
CA THR A 17 -0.75 -4.05 1.41
C THR A 17 -1.44 -4.32 0.08
N GLN A 18 -2.27 -5.33 0.07
CA GLN A 18 -3.07 -5.73 -1.07
C GLN A 18 -4.35 -6.34 -0.54
N CYS A 19 -5.45 -6.16 -1.26
CA CYS A 19 -6.71 -6.78 -0.86
C CYS A 19 -7.71 -6.87 -2.01
N SER A 20 -8.77 -7.64 -1.80
CA SER A 20 -9.99 -7.64 -2.60
C SER A 20 -11.03 -6.66 -2.03
N VAL A 21 -12.08 -6.38 -2.81
CA VAL A 21 -13.13 -5.39 -2.44
C VAL A 21 -13.81 -5.71 -1.10
N ASP A 22 -14.03 -6.98 -0.77
CA ASP A 22 -14.65 -7.41 0.49
C ASP A 22 -13.81 -7.04 1.74
N ARG A 23 -12.51 -6.76 1.55
CA ARG A 23 -11.58 -6.36 2.62
C ARG A 23 -11.39 -4.85 2.73
N LEU A 24 -12.08 -4.02 1.94
CA LEU A 24 -12.03 -2.55 2.09
C LEU A 24 -12.35 -2.05 3.51
N PRO A 25 -13.26 -2.67 4.30
CA PRO A 25 -13.44 -2.29 5.70
C PRO A 25 -12.18 -2.47 6.56
N ARG A 26 -11.34 -3.46 6.26
CA ARG A 26 -10.07 -3.71 6.94
C ARG A 26 -9.02 -2.67 6.55
N LEU A 27 -8.99 -2.29 5.27
CA LEU A 27 -8.17 -1.19 4.80
C LEU A 27 -8.54 0.13 5.50
N ARG A 28 -9.84 0.41 5.72
CA ARG A 28 -10.29 1.57 6.53
C ARG A 28 -9.71 1.53 7.94
N ALA A 29 -9.79 0.37 8.60
CA ALA A 29 -9.27 0.21 9.95
C ALA A 29 -7.74 0.40 10.02
N MET A 30 -7.01 -0.10 9.02
CA MET A 30 -5.56 0.10 8.90
C MET A 30 -5.24 1.59 8.70
N ALA A 31 -5.92 2.26 7.77
CA ALA A 31 -5.74 3.70 7.50
C ALA A 31 -6.07 4.59 8.70
N ALA A 32 -7.05 4.18 9.53
CA ALA A 32 -7.40 4.90 10.74
C ALA A 32 -6.29 4.88 11.82
N SER A 33 -5.46 3.82 11.84
CA SER A 33 -4.40 3.64 12.83
C SER A 33 -3.02 4.12 12.34
N TRP A 34 -2.81 4.15 11.02
CA TRP A 34 -1.53 4.49 10.41
C TRP A 34 -1.40 5.99 10.08
N THR A 35 -0.30 6.62 10.49
CA THR A 35 -0.03 8.07 10.30
C THR A 35 1.07 8.34 9.27
N GLY A 36 1.29 7.40 8.36
CA GLY A 36 2.28 7.51 7.29
C GLY A 36 1.72 7.15 5.92
N PRO A 37 2.61 6.99 4.92
CA PRO A 37 2.22 6.50 3.61
C PRO A 37 1.72 5.05 3.67
N LEU A 38 0.63 4.78 2.96
CA LEU A 38 -0.02 3.49 2.84
C LEU A 38 -0.28 3.23 1.36
N VAL A 39 0.29 2.17 0.81
CA VAL A 39 0.03 1.74 -0.57
C VAL A 39 -0.80 0.47 -0.54
N CYS A 40 -1.91 0.44 -1.28
CA CYS A 40 -2.76 -0.73 -1.40
C CYS A 40 -2.99 -1.08 -2.88
N ALA A 41 -2.62 -2.29 -3.27
CA ALA A 41 -3.06 -2.88 -4.54
C ALA A 41 -4.42 -3.55 -4.35
N LEU A 42 -5.48 -2.94 -4.90
CA LEU A 42 -6.85 -3.47 -4.86
C LEU A 42 -7.09 -4.37 -6.06
N TYR A 43 -7.33 -5.65 -5.81
CA TYR A 43 -7.59 -6.64 -6.85
C TYR A 43 -9.02 -6.50 -7.40
N ALA A 44 -9.13 -6.40 -8.72
CA ALA A 44 -10.38 -6.31 -9.47
C ALA A 44 -10.76 -7.63 -10.16
N GLY A 45 -10.17 -8.76 -9.77
CA GLY A 45 -10.53 -10.05 -10.34
C GLY A 45 -11.83 -10.60 -9.76
N SER A 46 -12.63 -11.22 -10.62
CA SER A 46 -13.86 -11.90 -10.25
C SER A 46 -13.56 -13.26 -9.61
N THR A 47 -14.26 -13.58 -8.52
CA THR A 47 -14.25 -14.90 -7.88
C THR A 47 -15.29 -15.86 -8.46
N ASP A 48 -16.12 -15.38 -9.39
CA ASP A 48 -17.32 -16.08 -9.81
C ASP A 48 -17.15 -16.63 -11.24
N ASP A 49 -17.47 -17.91 -11.42
CA ASP A 49 -17.46 -18.62 -12.72
C ASP A 49 -18.45 -18.01 -13.75
N ASP A 50 -19.30 -17.06 -13.35
CA ASP A 50 -20.43 -16.50 -14.11
C ASP A 50 -20.09 -15.25 -14.97
N HIS A 51 -18.81 -14.87 -15.11
CA HIS A 51 -18.42 -13.62 -15.78
C HIS A 51 -17.63 -13.76 -17.08
N ASN A 52 -17.85 -14.84 -17.84
CA ASN A 52 -17.16 -15.07 -19.13
C ASN A 52 -17.63 -14.13 -20.28
N THR A 53 -18.19 -12.96 -19.98
CA THR A 53 -18.58 -11.95 -20.99
C THR A 53 -17.83 -10.64 -20.77
N VAL A 54 -17.39 -10.02 -21.86
CA VAL A 54 -16.65 -8.75 -21.86
C VAL A 54 -17.42 -7.64 -21.13
N ALA A 55 -18.74 -7.61 -21.27
CA ALA A 55 -19.60 -6.64 -20.59
C ALA A 55 -19.69 -6.87 -19.06
N GLY A 56 -19.69 -8.13 -18.61
CA GLY A 56 -19.70 -8.47 -17.18
C GLY A 56 -18.40 -8.04 -16.49
N VAL A 57 -17.26 -8.29 -17.12
CA VAL A 57 -15.94 -7.85 -16.62
C VAL A 57 -15.85 -6.33 -16.55
N ALA A 58 -16.28 -5.63 -17.61
CA ALA A 58 -16.28 -4.16 -17.63
C ALA A 58 -17.14 -3.57 -16.51
N ASN A 59 -18.33 -4.15 -16.26
CA ASN A 59 -19.20 -3.71 -15.17
C ASN A 59 -18.59 -3.98 -13.79
N HIS A 60 -17.99 -5.17 -13.58
CA HIS A 60 -17.29 -5.49 -12.33
C HIS A 60 -16.13 -4.52 -12.06
N ASN A 61 -15.28 -4.27 -13.06
CA ASN A 61 -14.17 -3.32 -12.94
C ASN A 61 -14.66 -1.92 -12.59
N ALA A 62 -15.77 -1.46 -13.18
CA ALA A 62 -16.38 -0.18 -12.85
C ALA A 62 -16.85 -0.11 -11.38
N VAL A 63 -17.41 -1.19 -10.85
CA VAL A 63 -17.80 -1.30 -9.43
C VAL A 63 -16.56 -1.24 -8.52
N VAL A 64 -15.50 -1.96 -8.85
CA VAL A 64 -14.24 -1.94 -8.09
C VAL A 64 -13.61 -0.55 -8.09
N VAL A 65 -13.58 0.12 -9.25
CA VAL A 65 -13.08 1.50 -9.38
C VAL A 65 -13.92 2.50 -8.59
N ALA A 66 -15.25 2.34 -8.57
CA ALA A 66 -16.11 3.18 -7.75
C ALA A 66 -15.83 2.97 -6.25
N ALA A 67 -15.67 1.71 -5.80
CA ALA A 67 -15.34 1.39 -4.42
C ALA A 67 -13.96 1.93 -4.01
N ALA A 68 -12.98 1.86 -4.92
CA ALA A 68 -11.65 2.45 -4.80
C ALA A 68 -11.69 3.98 -4.62
N ALA A 69 -12.49 4.67 -5.43
CA ALA A 69 -12.66 6.11 -5.31
C ALA A 69 -13.32 6.50 -3.97
N GLU A 70 -14.34 5.74 -3.54
CA GLU A 70 -15.02 5.98 -2.27
C GLU A 70 -14.08 5.81 -1.07
N ILE A 71 -13.29 4.74 -1.03
CA ILE A 71 -12.34 4.51 0.07
C ILE A 71 -11.25 5.58 0.11
N SER A 72 -10.70 5.96 -1.05
CA SER A 72 -9.67 7.00 -1.14
C SER A 72 -10.21 8.34 -0.62
N ALA A 73 -11.41 8.73 -1.06
CA ALA A 73 -12.07 9.95 -0.58
C ALA A 73 -12.38 9.89 0.93
N PHE A 74 -12.87 8.75 1.42
CA PHE A 74 -13.15 8.55 2.85
C PHE A 74 -11.88 8.72 3.70
N VAL A 75 -10.79 8.05 3.33
CA VAL A 75 -9.51 8.12 4.06
C VAL A 75 -8.95 9.54 4.01
N GLY A 76 -8.95 10.18 2.84
CA GLY A 76 -8.48 11.57 2.71
C GLY A 76 -9.26 12.56 3.57
N ALA A 77 -10.57 12.36 3.73
CA ALA A 77 -11.42 13.23 4.55
C ALA A 77 -11.31 12.96 6.07
N HIS A 78 -11.18 11.70 6.49
CA HIS A 78 -11.27 11.33 7.91
C HIS A 78 -9.90 11.07 8.57
N HIS A 79 -8.87 10.76 7.77
CA HIS A 79 -7.55 10.36 8.24
C HIS A 79 -6.45 11.15 7.51
N PRO A 80 -6.37 12.49 7.69
CA PRO A 80 -5.45 13.35 6.93
C PRO A 80 -3.96 13.09 7.20
N ARG A 81 -3.63 12.30 8.24
CA ARG A 81 -2.26 11.87 8.52
C ARG A 81 -1.90 10.55 7.82
N CYS A 82 -2.87 9.84 7.26
CA CYS A 82 -2.64 8.64 6.45
C CYS A 82 -2.65 9.05 4.97
N SER A 83 -1.53 8.86 4.28
CA SER A 83 -1.46 9.11 2.84
C SER A 83 -1.71 7.80 2.11
N LEU A 84 -2.97 7.53 1.74
CA LEU A 84 -3.35 6.34 1.00
C LEU A 84 -3.15 6.52 -0.51
N ASP A 85 -2.26 5.73 -1.08
CA ASP A 85 -2.19 5.46 -2.52
C ASP A 85 -2.85 4.11 -2.82
N LEU A 86 -3.83 4.11 -3.71
CA LEU A 86 -4.66 2.94 -3.99
C LEU A 86 -4.70 2.66 -5.48
N ILE A 87 -4.21 1.47 -5.85
CA ILE A 87 -4.02 1.06 -7.23
C ILE A 87 -4.97 -0.08 -7.53
N VAL A 88 -5.90 0.14 -8.45
CA VAL A 88 -6.80 -0.92 -8.93
C VAL A 88 -6.04 -1.79 -9.93
N VAL A 89 -5.96 -3.09 -9.65
CA VAL A 89 -5.28 -4.08 -10.47
C VAL A 89 -6.31 -5.02 -11.08
N ALA A 90 -6.59 -4.83 -12.36
CA ALA A 90 -7.29 -5.82 -13.17
C ALA A 90 -6.26 -6.73 -13.85
N GLU A 91 -6.48 -8.04 -13.79
CA GLU A 91 -5.70 -9.00 -14.57
C GLU A 91 -6.44 -9.34 -15.86
N GLU A 92 -5.77 -9.15 -16.99
CA GLU A 92 -6.17 -9.76 -18.26
C GLU A 92 -5.45 -11.10 -18.36
N ILE A 93 -6.17 -12.18 -18.08
CA ILE A 93 -5.66 -13.53 -18.31
C ILE A 93 -5.82 -13.83 -19.79
N LYS A 94 -4.71 -14.13 -20.48
CA LYS A 94 -4.75 -14.50 -21.90
C LYS A 94 -5.59 -15.75 -22.09
N ALA A 95 -6.32 -15.83 -23.20
CA ALA A 95 -7.19 -16.97 -23.49
C ALA A 95 -6.44 -18.32 -23.45
N GLU A 96 -5.16 -18.34 -23.84
CA GLU A 96 -4.31 -19.54 -23.78
C GLU A 96 -4.00 -20.00 -22.35
N GLU A 97 -3.95 -19.07 -21.40
CA GLU A 97 -3.61 -19.30 -19.98
C GLU A 97 -4.87 -19.39 -19.11
N ALA A 98 -6.02 -18.93 -19.60
CA ALA A 98 -7.31 -19.02 -18.91
C ALA A 98 -7.75 -20.45 -18.61
N ALA A 99 -7.26 -21.43 -19.39
CA ALA A 99 -7.50 -22.85 -19.15
C ALA A 99 -6.61 -23.43 -18.03
N SER A 100 -5.63 -22.68 -17.53
CA SER A 100 -4.77 -23.13 -16.45
C SER A 100 -5.48 -23.05 -15.10
N GLU A 101 -5.21 -24.01 -14.22
CA GLU A 101 -5.79 -24.00 -12.87
C GLU A 101 -5.31 -22.81 -12.03
N TRP A 102 -4.15 -22.22 -12.36
CA TRP A 102 -3.62 -21.09 -11.59
C TRP A 102 -4.31 -19.76 -11.89
N ALA A 103 -4.94 -19.63 -13.06
CA ALA A 103 -5.71 -18.44 -13.46
C ALA A 103 -6.86 -18.10 -12.50
N LYS A 104 -7.30 -19.07 -11.68
CA LYS A 104 -8.37 -18.90 -10.70
C LYS A 104 -7.87 -18.41 -9.34
N TYR A 105 -6.56 -18.46 -9.10
CA TYR A 105 -6.00 -18.11 -7.80
C TYR A 105 -5.76 -16.62 -7.68
N TYR A 106 -5.87 -16.15 -6.44
CA TYR A 106 -5.57 -14.78 -6.08
C TYR A 106 -4.08 -14.46 -6.35
N PRO A 107 -3.76 -13.48 -7.22
CA PRO A 107 -2.40 -13.27 -7.74
C PRO A 107 -1.54 -12.47 -6.76
N ILE A 108 -1.35 -13.02 -5.56
CA ILE A 108 -0.74 -12.33 -4.43
C ILE A 108 0.60 -11.69 -4.80
N ASN A 109 1.49 -12.43 -5.46
CA ASN A 109 2.83 -11.92 -5.81
C ASN A 109 2.79 -10.73 -6.77
N ARG A 110 1.86 -10.71 -7.73
CA ARG A 110 1.71 -9.56 -8.64
C ARG A 110 1.27 -8.34 -7.86
N LEU A 111 0.25 -8.48 -7.01
CA LEU A 111 -0.27 -7.36 -6.21
C LEU A 111 0.79 -6.79 -5.26
N ARG A 112 1.62 -7.66 -4.65
CA ARG A 112 2.77 -7.22 -3.84
C ARG A 112 3.75 -6.39 -4.65
N ASN A 113 4.09 -6.83 -5.85
CA ASN A 113 5.02 -6.13 -6.72
C ASN A 113 4.45 -4.80 -7.22
N VAL A 114 3.15 -4.74 -7.53
CA VAL A 114 2.46 -3.49 -7.89
C VAL A 114 2.53 -2.50 -6.73
N ALA A 115 2.15 -2.92 -5.52
CA ALA A 115 2.23 -2.06 -4.34
C ALA A 115 3.67 -1.60 -4.05
N LEU A 116 4.66 -2.48 -4.21
CA LEU A 116 6.08 -2.15 -4.04
C LEU A 116 6.56 -1.13 -5.07
N SER A 117 6.12 -1.23 -6.34
CA SER A 117 6.52 -0.32 -7.40
C SER A 117 6.03 1.12 -7.20
N ALA A 118 4.96 1.30 -6.44
CA ALA A 118 4.40 2.60 -6.08
C ALA A 118 4.90 3.13 -4.73
N ALA A 119 5.76 2.38 -4.04
CA ALA A 119 6.32 2.84 -2.78
C ALA A 119 7.30 4.01 -3.01
N GLU A 120 7.00 5.18 -2.44
CA GLU A 120 7.87 6.36 -2.50
C GLU A 120 8.89 6.45 -1.36
N THR A 121 8.78 5.58 -0.34
CA THR A 121 9.66 5.59 0.82
C THR A 121 10.80 4.58 0.67
N ALA A 122 11.94 4.86 1.31
CA ALA A 122 13.11 3.98 1.28
C ALA A 122 12.90 2.67 2.08
N LEU A 123 12.01 2.70 3.07
CA LEU A 123 11.69 1.55 3.92
C LEU A 123 10.23 1.16 3.75
N VAL A 124 9.96 -0.13 3.63
CA VAL A 124 8.61 -0.65 3.42
C VAL A 124 8.27 -1.74 4.42
N PHE A 125 7.02 -1.77 4.87
CA PHE A 125 6.43 -2.88 5.60
C PHE A 125 5.39 -3.56 4.74
N HIS A 126 5.71 -4.77 4.32
CA HIS A 126 4.72 -5.62 3.69
C HIS A 126 3.80 -6.22 4.76
N LEU A 127 2.54 -5.78 4.80
CA LEU A 127 1.59 -6.14 5.85
C LEU A 127 0.26 -6.60 5.25
N ASP A 128 -0.28 -7.70 5.77
CA ASP A 128 -1.63 -8.15 5.41
C ASP A 128 -2.67 -7.12 5.87
N VAL A 129 -3.73 -6.92 5.07
CA VAL A 129 -4.77 -5.91 5.30
C VAL A 129 -5.52 -6.15 6.61
N ASP A 130 -5.56 -7.39 7.08
CA ASP A 130 -6.19 -7.78 8.34
C ASP A 130 -5.37 -7.39 9.59
N PHE A 131 -4.08 -7.07 9.45
CA PHE A 131 -3.25 -6.61 10.56
C PHE A 131 -3.32 -5.09 10.69
N VAL A 132 -4.06 -4.62 11.70
CA VAL A 132 -4.11 -3.18 12.04
C VAL A 132 -2.92 -2.85 12.95
N PRO A 133 -2.00 -1.95 12.55
CA PRO A 133 -0.91 -1.50 13.40
C PRO A 133 -1.42 -0.85 14.69
N SER A 134 -0.62 -0.88 15.76
CA SER A 134 -0.95 -0.11 16.96
C SER A 134 -0.87 1.40 16.67
N PRO A 135 -1.77 2.23 17.25
CA PRO A 135 -1.73 3.67 17.06
C PRO A 135 -0.36 4.27 17.43
N GLY A 136 0.15 5.16 16.58
CA GLY A 136 1.45 5.81 16.77
C GLY A 136 2.67 4.95 16.45
N LEU A 137 2.50 3.75 15.88
CA LEU A 137 3.64 2.91 15.46
C LEU A 137 4.55 3.63 14.45
N HIS A 138 3.96 4.29 13.44
CA HIS A 138 4.72 5.07 12.44
C HIS A 138 5.59 6.14 13.11
N ASP A 139 4.97 6.99 13.94
CA ASP A 139 5.67 8.06 14.67
C ASP A 139 6.84 7.52 15.50
N ARG A 140 6.67 6.36 16.16
CA ARG A 140 7.73 5.70 16.93
C ARG A 140 8.89 5.22 16.07
N ILE A 141 8.61 4.68 14.88
CA ILE A 141 9.63 4.22 13.95
C ILE A 141 10.42 5.40 13.41
N VAL A 142 9.73 6.43 12.91
CA VAL A 142 10.36 7.64 12.36
C VAL A 142 11.21 8.34 13.43
N SER A 143 10.70 8.46 14.66
CA SER A 143 11.45 9.02 15.80
C SER A 143 12.72 8.23 16.09
N THR A 144 12.65 6.90 16.13
CA THR A 144 13.82 6.05 16.39
C THR A 144 14.85 6.13 15.28
N ALA A 145 14.41 6.16 14.01
CA ALA A 145 15.29 6.30 12.86
C ALA A 145 16.02 7.65 12.88
N ALA A 146 15.31 8.75 13.16
CA ALA A 146 15.89 10.08 13.28
C ALA A 146 16.94 10.17 14.39
N VAL A 147 16.70 9.56 15.55
CA VAL A 147 17.67 9.51 16.66
C VAL A 147 18.94 8.76 16.25
N ARG A 148 18.81 7.62 15.54
CA ARG A 148 19.96 6.83 15.09
C ARG A 148 20.80 7.58 14.06
N ALA A 149 20.15 8.17 13.04
CA ALA A 149 20.84 8.98 12.05
C ALA A 149 21.58 10.17 12.70
N GLY A 150 20.96 10.84 13.69
CA GLY A 150 21.60 11.91 14.44
C GLY A 150 22.81 11.48 15.27
N ASN A 151 22.82 10.26 15.79
CA ASN A 151 23.96 9.70 16.52
C ASN A 151 25.10 9.26 15.59
N GLU A 152 24.79 8.74 14.41
CA GLU A 152 25.77 8.35 13.40
C GLU A 152 26.51 9.57 12.82
N CYS A 153 25.80 10.67 12.54
CA CYS A 153 26.44 11.93 12.09
C CYS A 153 27.42 12.50 13.13
N LYS A 154 27.06 12.46 14.42
CA LYS A 154 27.96 12.92 15.50
C LYS A 154 29.17 12.01 15.68
N GLY A 155 29.05 10.72 15.40
CA GLY A 155 30.17 9.78 15.43
C GLY A 155 31.16 10.00 14.27
N ALA A 156 30.68 10.43 13.11
CA ALA A 156 31.53 10.71 11.94
C ALA A 156 32.31 12.05 12.05
N GLU A 157 31.77 13.04 12.74
CA GLU A 157 32.46 14.32 13.00
C GLU A 157 33.61 14.20 14.01
N GLY A 158 33.62 13.14 14.84
CA GLY A 158 34.65 12.89 15.87
C GLY A 158 35.90 12.14 15.40
N GLN A 159 36.06 11.85 14.09
CA GLN A 159 37.19 11.08 13.56
C GLN A 159 38.11 11.85 12.59
N VAL A 160 37.96 13.17 12.45
CA VAL A 160 38.88 14.01 11.67
C VAL A 160 39.75 14.86 12.61
N GLU A 161 40.64 14.20 13.34
CA GLU A 161 41.75 14.88 14.01
C GLU A 161 42.97 13.95 14.07
N THR A 162 43.81 14.02 13.02
CA THR A 162 45.25 13.71 13.01
C THR A 162 45.91 14.45 11.85
#